data_AF-A0AAD4J9G1-F1
#
_entry.id   AF-A0AAD4J9G1-F1
#
_cell.length_a   1.000
_cell.length_b   1.000
_cell.length_c   1.000
_cell.angle_alpha   90.00
_cell.angle_beta   90.00
_cell.angle_gamma   90.00
#
_symmetry.space_group_name_H-M   'P 1'
#
loop_
_entity.id
_entity.type
_entity.pdbx_description
1 polymer ?
#
loop_
_entity_poly.entity_id
_entity_poly.type
_entity_poly.pdbx_seq_one_letter_code
_entity_poly.pdbx_strand_id
1 'polypeptide(L)'
;MGSLETQCARAQSSILEIAPAAKNMFSFLKDSDEIPQNNPKLKAHAVKVFKMTCESAIQLHEKGEVVVADTTLKWLGSVHLQKGVIDPHFEVVKEALLRTVKEALGEKCSEETSDAWAEAYDQLATAIKNEMKAEAAT
;
A
#
# COMPACT_ATOMS: atom_id res chain seq x y z
N MET A 1 -24.88 -4.60 7.09
CA MET A 1 -23.79 -5.02 6.18
C MET A 1 -23.22 -3.77 5.54
N GLY A 2 -22.06 -3.30 6.01
CA GLY A 2 -21.37 -2.18 5.37
C GLY A 2 -20.48 -2.73 4.27
N SER A 3 -20.73 -2.33 3.01
CA SER A 3 -19.93 -2.75 1.85
C SER A 3 -18.43 -2.57 2.15
N LEU A 4 -17.62 -3.52 1.70
CA LEU A 4 -16.16 -3.46 1.77
C LEU A 4 -15.62 -2.14 1.18
N GLU A 5 -16.35 -1.52 0.25
CA GLU A 5 -16.06 -0.19 -0.29
C GLU A 5 -16.14 0.92 0.77
N THR A 6 -17.14 0.88 1.65
CA THR A 6 -17.28 1.84 2.76
C THR A 6 -16.15 1.69 3.78
N GLN A 7 -15.67 0.47 3.93
CA GLN A 7 -14.55 0.10 4.79
C GLN A 7 -13.21 0.60 4.23
N CYS A 8 -12.96 0.43 2.93
CA CYS A 8 -11.77 0.94 2.24
C CYS A 8 -11.72 2.49 2.25
N ALA A 9 -12.86 3.17 2.06
CA ALA A 9 -12.92 4.64 2.08
C ALA A 9 -12.54 5.27 3.43
N ARG A 10 -12.86 4.61 4.54
CA ARG A 10 -12.51 5.08 5.89
C ARG A 10 -11.02 4.91 6.19
N ALA A 11 -10.42 3.79 5.77
CA ALA A 11 -8.98 3.55 5.87
C ALA A 11 -8.16 4.60 5.09
N GLN A 12 -8.66 5.03 3.93
CA GLN A 12 -8.03 6.03 3.08
C GLN A 12 -7.89 7.42 3.74
N SER A 13 -8.60 7.70 4.84
CA SER A 13 -8.56 9.00 5.53
C SER A 13 -7.53 9.11 6.67
N SER A 14 -6.99 7.99 7.17
CA SER A 14 -6.06 7.94 8.34
C SER A 14 -4.57 7.87 7.95
N ILE A 15 -4.25 8.21 6.71
CA ILE A 15 -2.98 7.90 6.02
C ILE A 15 -1.71 8.60 6.57
N LEU A 16 -1.82 9.66 7.37
CA LEU A 16 -0.67 10.52 7.70
C LEU A 16 -0.22 10.51 9.17
N GLU A 17 -0.96 9.86 10.06
CA GLU A 17 -0.63 9.87 11.50
C GLU A 17 0.22 8.67 11.95
N ILE A 18 0.36 7.62 11.12
CA ILE A 18 0.68 6.28 11.64
C ILE A 18 2.09 5.78 11.31
N ALA A 19 2.81 6.37 10.34
CA ALA A 19 4.13 5.87 9.95
C ALA A 19 5.19 6.97 9.77
N PRO A 20 5.71 7.55 10.89
CA PRO A 20 6.86 8.45 10.85
C PRO A 20 8.10 7.83 10.16
N ALA A 21 8.23 6.49 10.21
CA ALA A 21 9.32 5.76 9.57
C ALA A 21 9.29 5.84 8.03
N ALA A 22 8.11 5.98 7.42
CA ALA A 22 7.99 6.09 5.96
C ALA A 22 8.40 7.47 5.42
N LYS A 23 8.57 8.47 6.30
CA LYS A 23 8.93 9.84 5.93
C LYS A 23 10.22 9.91 5.12
N ASN A 24 11.24 9.17 5.53
CA ASN A 24 12.57 9.19 4.89
C ASN A 24 12.59 8.54 3.49
N MET A 25 11.53 7.83 3.12
CA MET A 25 11.41 7.14 1.83
C MET A 25 10.88 8.04 0.72
N PHE A 26 10.31 9.18 1.07
CA PHE A 26 9.84 10.16 0.11
C PHE A 26 10.89 11.25 -0.05
N SER A 27 11.50 11.34 -1.24
CA SER A 27 12.52 12.35 -1.55
C SER A 27 12.05 13.79 -1.33
N PHE A 28 10.74 14.02 -1.28
CA PHE A 28 10.11 15.31 -1.00
C PHE A 28 9.85 15.60 0.49
N LEU A 29 10.18 14.67 1.38
CA LEU A 29 10.03 14.77 2.85
C LEU A 29 11.36 14.70 3.61
N LYS A 30 12.47 14.43 2.91
CA LYS A 30 13.77 14.10 3.49
C LYS A 30 14.36 15.19 4.39
N ASP A 31 14.05 16.47 4.13
CA ASP A 31 14.64 17.62 4.82
C ASP A 31 13.63 18.42 5.67
N SER A 32 12.42 17.90 5.91
CA SER A 32 11.42 18.56 6.76
C SER A 32 11.36 17.88 8.11
N ASP A 33 11.30 18.61 9.23
CA ASP A 33 11.06 18.05 10.57
C ASP A 33 9.62 17.59 10.77
N GLU A 34 8.70 18.05 9.92
CA GLU A 34 7.29 17.73 9.97
C GLU A 34 6.92 16.77 8.83
N ILE A 35 5.98 15.84 9.07
CA ILE A 35 5.27 15.20 7.96
C ILE A 35 4.28 16.25 7.49
N PRO A 36 4.39 16.80 6.27
CA PRO A 36 3.44 17.79 5.80
C PRO A 36 2.09 17.07 5.66
N GLN A 37 1.24 17.29 6.66
CA GLN A 37 -0.10 16.70 6.76
C GLN A 37 -0.98 17.05 5.56
N ASN A 38 -0.55 18.02 4.74
CA ASN A 38 -1.26 18.44 3.54
C ASN A 38 -0.44 18.37 2.24
N ASN A 39 0.55 17.48 2.14
CA ASN A 39 1.26 17.29 0.87
C ASN A 39 0.37 16.51 -0.14
N PRO A 40 -0.06 17.13 -1.26
CA PRO A 40 -0.98 16.50 -2.20
C PRO A 40 -0.37 15.29 -2.92
N LYS A 41 0.96 15.26 -3.12
CA LYS A 41 1.64 14.13 -3.77
C LYS A 41 1.69 12.90 -2.87
N LEU A 42 1.94 13.12 -1.57
CA LEU A 42 1.93 12.05 -0.57
C LEU A 42 0.55 11.43 -0.44
N LYS A 43 -0.48 12.28 -0.31
CA LYS A 43 -1.88 11.84 -0.28
C LYS A 43 -2.24 11.04 -1.52
N ALA A 44 -1.90 11.53 -2.71
CA ALA A 44 -2.19 10.83 -3.96
C ALA A 44 -1.48 9.46 -4.07
N HIS A 45 -0.23 9.35 -3.61
CA HIS A 45 0.48 8.08 -3.60
C HIS A 45 -0.16 7.08 -2.63
N ALA A 46 -0.40 7.50 -1.40
CA ALA A 46 -0.98 6.63 -0.39
C ALA A 46 -2.40 6.17 -0.77
N VAL A 47 -3.22 7.06 -1.35
CA VAL A 47 -4.53 6.69 -1.94
C VAL A 47 -4.39 5.57 -2.97
N LYS A 48 -3.38 5.64 -3.85
CA LYS A 48 -3.14 4.58 -4.86
C LYS A 48 -2.77 3.25 -4.20
N VAL A 49 -1.89 3.27 -3.18
CA VAL A 49 -1.50 2.06 -2.44
C VAL A 49 -2.70 1.39 -1.80
N PHE A 50 -3.55 2.15 -1.09
CA PHE A 50 -4.76 1.62 -0.47
C PHE A 50 -5.75 1.10 -1.50
N LYS A 51 -6.00 1.85 -2.58
CA LYS A 51 -6.92 1.43 -3.64
C LYS A 51 -6.48 0.11 -4.27
N MET A 52 -5.21 0.01 -4.66
CA MET A 52 -4.68 -1.21 -5.27
C MET A 52 -4.70 -2.39 -4.30
N THR A 53 -4.44 -2.16 -3.01
CA THR A 53 -4.49 -3.25 -2.02
C THR A 53 -5.93 -3.69 -1.73
N CYS A 54 -6.88 -2.76 -1.66
CA CYS A 54 -8.31 -3.06 -1.53
C CYS A 54 -8.81 -3.86 -2.75
N GLU A 55 -8.45 -3.44 -3.97
CA GLU A 55 -8.75 -4.17 -5.21
C GLU A 55 -8.12 -5.58 -5.21
N SER A 56 -6.91 -5.70 -4.68
CA SER A 56 -6.23 -7.01 -4.54
C SER A 56 -6.96 -7.90 -3.54
N ALA A 57 -7.40 -7.35 -2.40
CA ALA A 57 -8.17 -8.10 -1.40
C ALA A 57 -9.53 -8.57 -1.95
N ILE A 58 -10.22 -7.73 -2.73
CA ILE A 58 -11.46 -8.10 -3.43
C ILE A 58 -11.20 -9.24 -4.41
N GLN A 59 -10.17 -9.12 -5.25
CA GLN A 59 -9.84 -10.15 -6.24
C GLN A 59 -9.47 -11.48 -5.57
N LEU A 60 -8.68 -11.43 -4.50
CA LEU A 60 -8.31 -12.61 -3.74
C LEU A 60 -9.54 -13.29 -3.14
N HIS A 61 -10.48 -12.52 -2.59
CA HIS A 61 -11.73 -13.05 -2.06
C HIS A 61 -12.65 -13.66 -3.14
N GLU A 62 -12.79 -13.00 -4.29
CA GLU A 62 -13.71 -13.42 -5.36
C GLU A 62 -13.15 -14.51 -6.27
N LYS A 63 -11.83 -14.50 -6.51
CA LYS A 63 -11.17 -15.30 -7.56
C LYS A 63 -10.04 -16.19 -7.02
N GLY A 64 -9.60 -15.99 -5.78
CA GLY A 64 -8.48 -16.73 -5.19
C GLY A 64 -7.10 -16.29 -5.67
N GLU A 65 -7.01 -15.20 -6.44
CA GLU A 65 -5.74 -14.67 -6.95
C GLU A 65 -5.78 -13.14 -7.13
N VAL A 66 -4.61 -12.50 -7.01
CA VAL A 66 -4.42 -11.07 -7.31
C VAL A 66 -3.93 -10.90 -8.74
N VAL A 67 -4.75 -10.28 -9.61
CA VAL A 67 -4.39 -10.00 -11.00
C VAL A 67 -4.24 -8.49 -11.20
N VAL A 68 -3.04 -8.07 -11.58
CA VAL A 68 -2.76 -6.69 -11.97
C VAL A 68 -2.21 -6.73 -13.39
N ALA A 69 -2.72 -5.86 -14.26
CA ALA A 69 -2.29 -5.83 -15.67
C ALA A 69 -0.76 -5.66 -15.80
N ASP A 70 -0.12 -6.46 -16.63
CA ASP A 70 1.33 -6.50 -16.83
C ASP A 70 1.95 -5.12 -17.12
N THR A 71 1.28 -4.29 -17.91
CA THR A 71 1.75 -2.94 -18.24
C THR A 71 1.83 -2.05 -16.99
N THR A 72 0.87 -2.20 -16.08
CA THR A 72 0.86 -1.50 -14.79
C THR A 72 1.96 -2.03 -13.87
N LEU A 73 2.14 -3.34 -13.78
CA LEU A 73 3.17 -3.95 -12.95
C LEU A 73 4.58 -3.54 -13.39
N LYS A 74 4.87 -3.57 -14.70
CA LYS A 74 6.15 -3.10 -15.26
C LYS A 74 6.44 -1.64 -14.92
N TRP A 75 5.44 -0.78 -15.11
CA TRP A 75 5.56 0.64 -14.75
C TRP A 75 5.82 0.83 -13.25
N LEU A 76 5.11 0.09 -12.39
CA LEU A 76 5.32 0.14 -10.95
C LEU A 76 6.73 -0.33 -10.58
N GLY A 77 7.19 -1.46 -11.12
CA GLY A 77 8.54 -1.98 -10.90
C GLY A 77 9.61 -0.98 -11.27
N SER A 78 9.55 -0.40 -12.48
CA SER A 78 10.50 0.61 -12.95
C SER A 78 10.51 1.86 -12.06
N VAL A 79 9.33 2.40 -11.69
CA VAL A 79 9.27 3.57 -10.80
C VAL A 79 9.82 3.28 -9.41
N HIS A 80 9.50 2.13 -8.81
CA HIS A 80 10.01 1.76 -7.49
C HIS A 80 11.53 1.56 -7.51
N LEU A 81 12.06 0.94 -8.56
CA LEU A 81 13.50 0.80 -8.76
C LEU A 81 14.19 2.16 -8.91
N GLN A 82 13.68 3.04 -9.78
CA GLN A 82 14.22 4.39 -10.01
C GLN A 82 14.22 5.26 -8.74
N LYS A 83 13.28 5.00 -7.82
CA LYS A 83 13.18 5.71 -6.54
C LYS A 83 14.00 5.08 -5.42
N GLY A 84 14.74 4.00 -5.69
CA GLY A 84 15.58 3.33 -4.71
C GLY A 84 14.77 2.63 -3.63
N VAL A 85 13.58 2.11 -3.96
CA VAL A 85 12.80 1.33 -3.01
C VAL A 85 13.49 -0.02 -2.79
N ILE A 86 13.54 -0.48 -1.54
CA ILE A 86 14.15 -1.74 -1.11
C ILE A 86 13.15 -2.57 -0.31
N ASP A 87 13.38 -3.87 -0.11
CA ASP A 87 12.46 -4.76 0.60
C ASP A 87 11.98 -4.22 1.97
N PRO A 88 12.84 -3.66 2.86
CA PRO A 88 12.41 -3.06 4.12
C PRO A 88 11.35 -1.94 3.98
N HIS A 89 11.33 -1.23 2.85
CA HIS A 89 10.34 -0.21 2.59
C HIS A 89 8.92 -0.77 2.43
N PHE A 90 8.78 -1.96 1.82
CA PHE A 90 7.49 -2.62 1.70
C PHE A 90 6.95 -3.07 3.05
N GLU A 91 7.81 -3.57 3.94
CA GLU A 91 7.40 -3.98 5.29
C GLU A 91 6.88 -2.79 6.12
N VAL A 92 7.57 -1.63 6.06
CA VAL A 92 7.11 -0.41 6.72
C VAL A 92 5.73 0.03 6.20
N VAL A 93 5.50 -0.07 4.89
CA VAL A 93 4.21 0.28 4.28
C VAL A 93 3.12 -0.73 4.65
N LYS A 94 3.45 -2.02 4.73
CA LYS A 94 2.54 -3.08 5.19
C LYS A 94 2.05 -2.82 6.60
N GLU A 95 2.95 -2.56 7.54
CA GLU A 95 2.62 -2.28 8.94
C GLU A 95 1.70 -1.06 9.04
N ALA A 96 2.05 0.02 8.34
CA ALA A 96 1.26 1.24 8.29
C ALA A 96 -0.15 0.97 7.74
N LEU A 97 -0.25 0.26 6.61
CA LEU A 97 -1.51 -0.11 5.97
C LEU A 97 -2.40 -0.91 6.92
N LEU A 98 -1.88 -1.97 7.53
CA LEU A 98 -2.65 -2.85 8.41
C LEU A 98 -3.13 -2.13 9.66
N ARG A 99 -2.28 -1.27 10.26
CA ARG A 99 -2.70 -0.45 11.39
C ARG A 99 -3.81 0.53 11.00
N THR A 100 -3.69 1.18 9.85
CA THR A 100 -4.74 2.07 9.34
C THR A 100 -6.06 1.35 9.08
N VAL A 101 -6.02 0.14 8.50
CA VAL A 101 -7.21 -0.69 8.30
C VAL A 101 -7.85 -1.04 9.64
N LYS A 102 -7.06 -1.48 10.63
CA LYS A 102 -7.55 -1.79 11.99
C LYS A 102 -8.23 -0.58 12.63
N GLU A 103 -7.60 0.59 12.59
CA GLU A 103 -8.16 1.83 13.16
C GLU A 103 -9.45 2.27 12.44
N ALA A 104 -9.49 2.15 11.11
CA ALA A 104 -10.67 2.52 10.33
C ALA A 104 -11.86 1.58 10.54
N LEU A 105 -11.60 0.28 10.70
CA LEU A 105 -12.63 -0.73 10.94
C LEU A 105 -13.08 -0.76 12.40
N GLY A 106 -12.20 -0.38 13.33
CA GLY A 106 -12.47 -0.41 14.77
C GLY A 106 -12.92 -1.80 15.21
N GLU A 107 -14.01 -1.87 15.96
CA GLU A 107 -14.60 -3.13 16.44
C GLU A 107 -15.07 -4.09 15.33
N LYS A 108 -15.17 -3.62 14.08
CA LYS A 108 -15.54 -4.46 12.94
C LYS A 108 -14.34 -5.16 12.30
N CYS A 109 -13.12 -4.88 12.74
CA CYS A 109 -11.93 -5.57 12.26
C CYS A 109 -11.89 -6.99 12.86
N SER A 110 -12.12 -8.00 12.03
CA SER A 110 -11.86 -9.40 12.39
C SER A 110 -10.42 -9.79 12.06
N GLU A 111 -9.96 -10.89 12.67
CA GLU A 111 -8.69 -11.54 12.31
C GLU A 111 -8.66 -11.88 10.82
N GLU A 112 -9.73 -12.50 10.31
CA GLU A 112 -9.93 -12.78 8.87
C GLU A 112 -9.77 -11.54 7.99
N THR A 113 -10.32 -10.39 8.40
CA THR A 113 -10.17 -9.15 7.62
C THR A 113 -8.73 -8.66 7.65
N SER A 114 -8.07 -8.68 8.82
CA SER A 114 -6.66 -8.28 8.93
C SER A 114 -5.75 -9.15 8.08
N ASP A 115 -6.00 -10.46 8.06
CA ASP A 115 -5.20 -11.43 7.31
C ASP A 115 -5.42 -11.30 5.81
N ALA A 116 -6.66 -11.11 5.36
CA ALA A 116 -6.96 -10.87 3.95
C ALA A 116 -6.26 -9.61 3.40
N TRP A 117 -6.22 -8.53 4.19
CA TRP A 117 -5.48 -7.32 3.81
C TRP A 117 -3.96 -7.54 3.79
N ALA A 118 -3.43 -8.32 4.73
CA ALA A 118 -2.02 -8.63 4.80
C ALA A 118 -1.58 -9.47 3.59
N GLU A 119 -2.35 -10.52 3.27
CA GLU A 119 -2.09 -11.39 2.13
C GLU A 119 -2.21 -10.64 0.80
N ALA A 120 -3.26 -9.84 0.63
CA ALA A 120 -3.43 -9.01 -0.55
C ALA A 120 -2.24 -8.06 -0.78
N TYR A 121 -1.75 -7.44 0.30
CA TYR A 121 -0.57 -6.59 0.24
C TYR A 121 0.69 -7.40 -0.15
N ASP A 122 0.90 -8.57 0.47
CA ASP A 122 2.07 -9.41 0.21
C ASP A 122 2.14 -9.89 -1.23
N GLN A 123 1.00 -10.31 -1.80
CA GLN A 123 0.93 -10.71 -3.20
C GLN A 123 1.23 -9.54 -4.14
N LEU A 124 0.63 -8.37 -3.90
CA LEU A 124 0.88 -7.16 -4.68
C LEU A 124 2.34 -6.71 -4.58
N ALA A 125 2.91 -6.67 -3.37
CA ALA A 125 4.30 -6.31 -3.13
C ALA A 125 5.25 -7.30 -3.82
N THR A 126 4.95 -8.59 -3.79
CA THR A 126 5.73 -9.62 -4.49
C THR A 126 5.72 -9.41 -6.00
N ALA A 127 4.56 -9.12 -6.59
CA ALA A 127 4.45 -8.82 -8.01
C ALA A 127 5.30 -7.59 -8.41
N ILE A 128 5.24 -6.51 -7.64
CA ILE A 128 6.05 -5.30 -7.89
C ILE A 128 7.55 -5.60 -7.73
N LYS A 129 7.95 -6.31 -6.67
CA LYS A 129 9.36 -6.70 -6.43
C LYS A 129 9.93 -7.56 -7.55
N ASN A 130 9.12 -8.43 -8.16
CA ASN A 130 9.56 -9.23 -9.30
C ASN A 130 9.86 -8.35 -10.53
N GLU A 131 9.02 -7.36 -10.81
CA GLU A 131 9.27 -6.40 -11.89
C GLU A 131 10.48 -5.49 -11.60
N MET A 132 10.69 -5.09 -10.34
CA MET A 132 11.91 -4.36 -9.95
C MET A 132 13.18 -5.17 -10.25
N LYS A 133 13.17 -6.48 -9.96
CA LYS A 133 14.28 -7.39 -10.25
C LYS A 133 14.49 -7.59 -11.75
N ALA A 134 13.41 -7.72 -12.51
CA ALA A 134 13.46 -7.87 -13.96
C ALA A 134 14.05 -6.62 -14.63
N GLU A 135 13.60 -5.43 -14.23
CA GLU A 135 14.13 -4.15 -14.70
C GLU A 135 15.61 -3.98 -14.35
N ALA A 136 16.03 -4.34 -13.14
CA ALA A 136 17.43 -4.23 -12.70
C ALA A 136 18.38 -5.19 -13.45
N ALA A 137 17.85 -6.23 -14.08
CA ALA A 137 18.61 -7.20 -14.86
C ALA A 137 18.73 -6.82 -16.36
N THR A 138 18.13 -5.68 -16.76
CA THR A 138 18.11 -5.16 -18.14
C THR A 138 19.24 -4.15 -18.35
#